data_AF-A0A7W3T7G8-F1
#
_entry.id   AF-A0A7W3T7G8-F1
#
_cell.length_a   1.000
_cell.length_b   1.000
_cell.length_c   1.000
_cell.angle_alpha   90.00
_cell.angle_beta   90.00
_cell.angle_gamma   90.00
#
_symmetry.space_group_name_H-M   'P 1'
#
loop_
_entity.id
_entity.type
_entity.pdbx_description
1 polymer ?
#
loop_
_entity_poly.entity_id
_entity_poly.type
_entity_poly.pdbx_seq_one_letter_code
_entity_poly.pdbx_strand_id
1 'polypeptide(L)'
;MGITREPGAPVRPTAGWRERAVEYPERYPPDLLGAVDAALDAYAADVAALGGAPRDIEVMARIEGVVTALNDLDERYGFIETIEREELCDHIDAVLTAHGVDLDALAARAGIGRWELTDAWRDW
;
A
#
# COMPACT_ATOMS: atom_id res chain seq x y z
N MET A 1 24.89 -15.74 -13.15
CA MET A 1 25.04 -15.21 -11.77
C MET A 1 24.11 -14.01 -11.67
N GLY A 2 22.82 -14.28 -11.42
CA GLY A 2 21.81 -13.22 -11.33
C GLY A 2 21.90 -12.58 -9.95
N ILE A 3 22.22 -11.30 -9.91
CA ILE A 3 22.16 -10.52 -8.68
C ILE A 3 20.68 -10.41 -8.34
N THR A 4 20.19 -11.29 -7.48
CA THR A 4 18.90 -11.09 -6.84
C THR A 4 19.13 -9.93 -5.89
N ARG A 5 18.75 -8.72 -6.32
CA ARG A 5 18.68 -7.58 -5.42
C ARG A 5 17.72 -8.02 -4.31
N GLU A 6 18.19 -8.09 -3.08
CA GLU A 6 17.28 -8.19 -1.95
C GLU A 6 16.32 -7.01 -2.08
N PRO A 7 15.00 -7.22 -2.08
CA PRO A 7 14.07 -6.11 -2.10
C PRO A 7 14.37 -5.28 -0.85
N GLY A 8 14.84 -4.05 -1.07
CA GLY A 8 14.97 -3.09 0.03
C GLY A 8 13.61 -2.95 0.71
N ALA A 9 13.62 -2.67 2.01
CA ALA A 9 12.38 -2.45 2.75
C ALA A 9 11.49 -1.44 2.00
N PRO A 10 10.16 -1.68 1.93
CA PRO A 10 9.23 -0.78 1.26
C PRO A 10 9.46 0.66 1.72
N VAL A 11 9.63 1.59 0.77
CA VAL A 11 9.71 3.01 1.11
C VAL A 11 8.37 3.43 1.68
N ARG A 12 8.39 4.12 2.83
CA ARG A 12 7.18 4.58 3.50
C ARG A 12 6.71 5.90 2.87
N PRO A 13 5.50 5.97 2.27
CA PRO A 13 5.01 7.17 1.57
C PRO A 13 5.02 8.43 2.45
N THR A 14 4.60 8.29 3.70
CA THR A 14 4.52 9.40 4.66
C THR A 14 5.88 10.03 4.98
N ALA A 15 7.00 9.38 4.66
CA ALA A 15 8.32 9.99 4.78
C ALA A 15 8.47 11.17 3.81
N GLY A 16 8.13 10.97 2.53
CA GLY A 16 8.11 12.05 1.54
C GLY A 16 7.04 13.09 1.85
N TRP A 17 5.90 12.67 2.41
CA TRP A 17 4.83 13.59 2.78
C TRP A 17 5.23 14.50 3.94
N ARG A 18 6.01 14.00 4.90
CA ARG A 18 6.58 14.82 6.00
C ARG A 18 7.54 15.88 5.50
N GLU A 19 8.33 15.59 4.47
CA GLU A 19 9.19 16.58 3.83
C GLU A 19 8.33 17.66 3.15
N ARG A 20 7.29 17.25 2.41
CA ARG A 20 6.33 18.17 1.78
C ARG A 20 5.50 18.96 2.79
N ALA A 21 5.25 18.42 3.97
CA ALA A 21 4.52 19.10 5.06
C ALA A 21 5.23 20.36 5.57
N VAL A 22 6.53 20.52 5.32
CA VAL A 22 7.26 21.77 5.63
C VAL A 22 6.72 22.93 4.80
N GLU A 23 6.37 22.66 3.54
CA GLU A 23 5.83 23.64 2.60
C GLU A 23 4.29 23.68 2.60
N TYR A 24 3.65 22.52 2.80
CA TYR A 24 2.20 22.33 2.76
C TYR A 24 1.66 21.66 4.05
N PRO A 25 1.78 22.31 5.22
CA PRO A 25 1.42 21.71 6.51
C PRO A 25 -0.08 21.40 6.64
N GLU A 26 -0.95 22.16 5.97
CA GLU A 26 -2.39 21.92 5.91
C GLU A 26 -2.76 20.69 5.08
N ARG A 27 -1.91 20.31 4.12
CA ARG A 27 -2.11 19.15 3.25
C ARG A 27 -1.70 17.84 3.91
N TYR A 28 -0.76 17.92 4.86
CA TYR A 28 -0.19 16.79 5.58
C TYR A 28 -0.18 17.03 7.09
N PRO A 29 -1.35 17.21 7.74
CA PRO A 29 -1.39 17.41 9.17
C PRO A 29 -0.81 16.18 9.90
N PRO A 30 -0.13 16.36 11.05
CA PRO A 30 0.49 15.26 11.78
C PRO A 30 -0.45 14.10 12.11
N ASP A 31 -1.73 14.40 12.38
CA ASP A 31 -2.76 13.40 12.67
C ASP A 31 -3.06 12.51 11.45
N LEU A 32 -3.10 13.07 10.24
CA LEU A 32 -3.22 12.29 9.00
C LEU A 32 -2.00 11.38 8.82
N LEU A 33 -0.80 11.95 8.92
CA LEU A 33 0.45 11.21 8.71
C LEU A 33 0.59 10.04 9.68
N GLY A 34 0.23 10.25 10.96
CA GLY A 34 0.20 9.19 11.96
C GLY A 34 -0.86 8.13 11.69
N ALA A 35 -2.04 8.52 11.21
CA ALA A 35 -3.11 7.59 10.89
C ALA A 35 -2.79 6.72 9.67
N VAL A 36 -2.22 7.30 8.60
CA VAL A 36 -1.76 6.55 7.43
C VAL A 36 -0.62 5.61 7.82
N ASP A 37 0.34 6.08 8.63
CA ASP A 37 1.40 5.21 9.15
C ASP A 37 0.85 3.99 9.89
N ALA A 38 -0.15 4.19 10.75
CA ALA A 38 -0.78 3.10 11.48
C ALA A 38 -1.51 2.11 10.55
N ALA A 39 -2.21 2.60 9.53
CA ALA A 39 -2.88 1.76 8.53
C ALA A 39 -1.87 0.90 7.74
N LEU A 40 -0.76 1.51 7.31
CA LEU A 40 0.30 0.80 6.58
C LEU A 40 1.06 -0.18 7.48
N ASP A 41 1.28 0.15 8.76
CA ASP A 41 1.91 -0.76 9.73
C ASP A 41 1.01 -1.97 10.03
N ALA A 42 -0.29 -1.75 10.18
CA ALA A 42 -1.26 -2.84 10.36
C ALA A 42 -1.29 -3.77 9.14
N TYR A 43 -1.32 -3.19 7.94
CA TYR A 43 -1.25 -3.94 6.69
C TYR A 43 0.04 -4.78 6.59
N ALA A 44 1.21 -4.19 6.85
CA ALA A 44 2.47 -4.92 6.80
C ALA A 44 2.52 -6.07 7.82
N ALA A 45 1.99 -5.87 9.04
CA ALA A 45 1.89 -6.93 10.03
C ALA A 45 0.94 -8.05 9.58
N ASP A 46 -0.19 -7.69 8.98
CA ASP A 46 -1.18 -8.64 8.47
C ASP A 46 -0.65 -9.46 7.28
N VAL A 47 0.13 -8.85 6.38
CA VAL A 47 0.83 -9.55 5.31
C VAL A 47 1.91 -10.47 5.86
N ALA A 48 2.69 -10.03 6.86
CA ALA A 48 3.69 -10.87 7.50
C ALA A 48 3.07 -12.11 8.16
N ALA A 49 1.84 -12.00 8.67
CA ALA A 49 1.10 -13.11 9.29
C ALA A 49 0.59 -14.16 8.28
N LEU A 50 0.60 -13.88 6.97
CA LEU A 50 0.15 -14.81 5.92
C LEU A 50 1.07 -16.04 5.75
N GLY A 51 2.35 -15.93 6.14
CA GLY A 51 3.33 -17.00 5.98
C GLY A 51 3.77 -17.23 4.52
N GLY A 52 4.42 -18.38 4.26
CA GLY A 52 5.17 -18.62 3.01
C GLY A 52 4.38 -19.09 1.78
N ALA A 53 3.05 -19.23 1.88
CA ALA A 53 2.20 -19.66 0.76
C ALA A 53 0.72 -19.30 0.97
N PRO A 54 0.37 -17.99 1.06
CA PRO A 54 -1.03 -17.59 1.20
C PRO A 54 -1.84 -17.94 -0.04
N ARG A 55 -3.14 -18.18 0.15
CA ARG A 55 -4.10 -18.26 -0.94
C ARG A 55 -4.36 -16.86 -1.49
N ASP A 56 -4.67 -16.78 -2.78
CA ASP A 56 -5.01 -15.51 -3.45
C ASP A 56 -6.08 -14.71 -2.71
N ILE A 57 -7.12 -15.40 -2.22
CA ILE A 57 -8.20 -14.75 -1.46
C ILE A 57 -7.71 -14.11 -0.16
N GLU A 58 -6.69 -14.67 0.47
CA GLU A 58 -6.12 -14.13 1.70
C GLU A 58 -5.28 -12.89 1.40
N VAL A 59 -4.53 -12.90 0.30
CA VAL A 59 -3.79 -11.74 -0.19
C VAL A 59 -4.73 -10.61 -0.58
N MET A 60 -5.75 -10.91 -1.40
CA MET A 60 -6.74 -9.94 -1.85
C MET A 60 -7.50 -9.32 -0.66
N ALA A 61 -7.81 -10.11 0.38
CA ALA A 61 -8.44 -9.58 1.59
C ALA A 61 -7.52 -8.64 2.39
N ARG A 62 -6.18 -8.74 2.29
CA ARG A 62 -5.26 -7.75 2.88
C ARG A 62 -5.21 -6.47 2.08
N ILE A 63 -5.22 -6.58 0.75
CA ILE A 63 -5.28 -5.43 -0.16
C ILE A 63 -6.57 -4.66 0.07
N GLU A 64 -7.71 -5.35 0.09
CA GLU A 64 -9.01 -4.76 0.42
C GLU A 64 -8.97 -4.00 1.74
N GLY A 65 -8.51 -4.66 2.82
CA GLY A 65 -8.48 -4.06 4.15
C GLY A 65 -7.67 -2.75 4.22
N VAL A 66 -6.49 -2.70 3.60
CA VAL A 66 -5.69 -1.46 3.58
C VAL A 66 -6.31 -0.39 2.69
N VAL A 67 -6.86 -0.75 1.52
CA VAL A 67 -7.52 0.21 0.62
C VAL A 67 -8.74 0.82 1.28
N THR A 68 -9.61 0.02 1.92
CA THR A 68 -10.76 0.53 2.67
C THR A 68 -10.34 1.45 3.80
N ALA A 69 -9.30 1.09 4.57
CA ALA A 69 -8.78 1.96 5.63
C ALA A 69 -8.25 3.30 5.07
N LEU A 70 -7.65 3.29 3.87
CA LEU A 70 -7.19 4.50 3.20
C LEU A 70 -8.37 5.34 2.68
N ASN A 71 -9.45 4.73 2.17
CA ASN A 71 -10.67 5.45 1.78
C ASN A 71 -11.29 6.17 2.99
N ASP A 72 -11.39 5.51 4.15
CA ASP A 72 -11.92 6.12 5.38
C ASP A 72 -11.10 7.35 5.82
N LEU A 73 -9.77 7.27 5.67
CA LEU A 73 -8.88 8.39 5.95
C LEU A 73 -9.04 9.50 4.90
N ASP A 74 -9.20 9.15 3.63
CA ASP A 74 -9.39 10.12 2.57
C ASP A 74 -10.73 10.84 2.67
N GLU A 75 -11.81 10.16 3.03
CA GLU A 75 -13.10 10.81 3.31
C GLU A 75 -12.98 11.87 4.43
N ARG A 76 -12.12 11.60 5.42
CA ARG A 76 -11.90 12.52 6.54
C ARG A 76 -10.96 13.68 6.21
N TYR A 77 -9.90 13.43 5.43
CA TYR A 77 -8.80 14.38 5.24
C TYR A 77 -8.66 14.94 3.82
N GLY A 78 -9.26 14.30 2.82
CA GLY A 78 -9.18 14.67 1.39
C GLY A 78 -7.74 14.77 0.91
N PHE A 79 -6.96 13.71 1.10
CA PHE A 79 -5.50 13.74 0.96
C PHE A 79 -4.97 12.88 -0.20
N ILE A 80 -5.80 12.10 -0.88
CA ILE A 80 -5.35 11.26 -1.97
C ILE A 80 -5.54 12.00 -3.29
N GLU A 81 -4.43 12.43 -3.86
CA GLU A 81 -4.36 12.91 -5.24
C GLU A 81 -3.54 11.92 -6.07
N THR A 82 -3.24 12.27 -7.32
CA THR A 82 -2.49 11.40 -8.23
C THR A 82 -1.15 10.93 -7.68
N ILE A 83 -0.39 11.80 -7.00
CA ILE A 83 0.93 11.44 -6.44
C ILE A 83 0.76 10.52 -5.23
N GLU A 84 -0.11 10.86 -4.28
CA GLU A 84 -0.30 10.04 -3.08
C GLU A 84 -0.88 8.68 -3.41
N ARG A 85 -1.78 8.60 -4.40
CA ARG A 85 -2.26 7.34 -4.98
C ARG A 85 -1.10 6.46 -5.43
N GLU A 86 -0.23 7.00 -6.27
CA GLU A 86 0.87 6.22 -6.86
C GLU A 86 1.83 5.74 -5.77
N GLU A 87 2.18 6.62 -4.83
CA GLU A 87 3.04 6.26 -3.69
C GLU A 87 2.39 5.20 -2.77
N LEU A 88 1.08 5.26 -2.55
CA LEU A 88 0.34 4.25 -1.77
C LEU A 88 0.29 2.90 -2.49
N CYS A 89 -0.03 2.88 -3.78
CA CYS A 89 -0.04 1.65 -4.58
C CYS A 89 1.34 1.00 -4.62
N ASP A 90 2.40 1.79 -4.85
CA ASP A 90 3.77 1.31 -4.87
C ASP A 90 4.17 0.70 -3.52
N HIS A 91 3.75 1.31 -2.40
CA HIS A 91 4.00 0.76 -1.08
C HIS A 91 3.26 -0.58 -0.85
N ILE A 92 1.99 -0.66 -1.23
CA ILE A 92 1.17 -1.88 -1.09
C ILE A 92 1.81 -3.04 -1.88
N ASP A 93 2.21 -2.79 -3.13
CA ASP A 93 2.91 -3.72 -4.00
C ASP A 93 4.26 -4.15 -3.39
N ALA A 94 5.03 -3.20 -2.89
CA ALA A 94 6.35 -3.45 -2.33
C ALA A 94 6.28 -4.33 -1.07
N VAL A 95 5.30 -4.12 -0.20
CA VAL A 95 5.08 -4.97 0.99
C VAL A 95 4.80 -6.41 0.56
N LEU A 96 3.85 -6.63 -0.35
CA LEU A 96 3.53 -7.99 -0.82
C LEU A 96 4.73 -8.67 -1.48
N THR A 97 5.44 -7.92 -2.33
CA THR A 97 6.65 -8.41 -3.01
C THR A 97 7.74 -8.79 -2.00
N ALA A 98 7.96 -7.97 -0.96
CA ALA A 98 8.92 -8.26 0.10
C ALA A 98 8.58 -9.53 0.89
N HIS A 99 7.29 -9.88 0.96
CA HIS A 99 6.80 -11.13 1.55
C HIS A 99 6.71 -12.30 0.56
N GLY A 100 7.27 -12.14 -0.65
CA GLY A 100 7.38 -13.22 -1.64
C GLY A 100 6.12 -13.49 -2.44
N VAL A 101 5.14 -12.59 -2.41
CA VAL A 101 3.95 -12.69 -3.25
C VAL A 101 4.31 -12.29 -4.69
N ASP A 102 4.05 -13.19 -5.63
CA ASP A 102 4.15 -12.91 -7.06
C ASP A 102 2.88 -12.20 -7.54
N LEU A 103 2.97 -10.86 -7.64
CA LEU A 103 1.86 -9.99 -8.01
C LEU A 103 1.41 -10.18 -9.45
N ASP A 104 2.33 -10.44 -10.37
CA ASP A 104 2.01 -10.69 -11.78
C ASP A 104 1.23 -12.01 -11.92
N ALA A 105 1.66 -13.05 -11.19
CA ALA A 105 0.94 -14.31 -11.17
C ALA A 105 -0.41 -14.20 -10.44
N LEU A 106 -0.50 -13.43 -9.36
CA LEU A 106 -1.76 -13.14 -8.65
C LEU A 106 -2.76 -12.45 -9.58
N ALA A 107 -2.35 -11.36 -10.23
CA ALA A 107 -3.19 -10.60 -11.16
C ALA A 107 -3.64 -11.46 -12.34
N ALA A 108 -2.73 -12.27 -12.92
CA ALA A 108 -3.07 -13.20 -14.00
C ALA A 108 -4.11 -14.26 -13.56
N ARG A 109 -4.03 -14.78 -12.33
CA ARG A 109 -5.03 -15.72 -11.78
C ARG A 109 -6.38 -15.04 -11.51
N ALA A 110 -6.37 -13.76 -11.14
CA ALA A 110 -7.56 -12.95 -10.94
C ALA A 110 -8.17 -12.42 -12.26
N GLY A 111 -7.45 -12.53 -13.38
CA GLY A 111 -7.91 -12.05 -14.69
C GLY A 111 -7.85 -10.53 -14.85
N ILE A 112 -6.97 -9.85 -14.12
CA ILE A 112 -6.79 -8.40 -14.12
C ILE A 112 -5.31 -8.03 -14.39
N GLY A 113 -5.06 -6.78 -14.74
CA GLY A 113 -3.73 -6.19 -14.80
C GLY A 113 -3.15 -5.98 -13.40
N ARG A 114 -1.81 -6.03 -13.27
CA ARG A 114 -1.13 -5.81 -11.99
C ARG A 114 -1.48 -4.46 -11.35
N TRP A 115 -1.57 -3.42 -12.17
CA TRP A 115 -1.94 -2.07 -11.70
C TRP A 115 -3.39 -1.98 -11.21
N GLU A 116 -4.22 -2.99 -11.49
CA GLU A 116 -5.64 -3.04 -11.10
C GLU A 116 -5.87 -3.73 -9.75
N LEU A 117 -4.82 -4.21 -9.08
CA LEU A 117 -4.94 -4.99 -7.84
C LEU A 117 -5.65 -4.25 -6.71
N THR A 118 -5.57 -2.92 -6.68
CA THR A 118 -6.27 -2.09 -5.69
C THR A 118 -7.61 -1.55 -6.20
N ASP A 119 -7.82 -1.52 -7.52
CA ASP A 119 -8.90 -0.78 -8.19
C ASP A 119 -10.29 -1.16 -7.74
N ALA A 120 -10.50 -2.44 -7.40
CA ALA A 120 -11.81 -2.96 -7.02
C ALA A 120 -12.43 -2.28 -5.78
N TRP A 121 -11.60 -1.68 -4.91
CA TRP A 121 -12.04 -1.11 -3.63
C TRP A 121 -11.71 0.37 -3.46
N ARG A 122 -11.11 1.03 -4.44
CA ARG A 122 -10.75 2.45 -4.32
C ARG A 122 -11.97 3.35 -4.57
N ASP A 123 -12.13 4.34 -3.70
CA ASP A 123 -13.12 5.41 -3.87
C ASP A 123 -12.50 6.75 -4.33
N TRP A 124 -11.18 6.78 -4.56
CA TRP A 124 -10.35 7.93 -4.93
C TRP A 124 -9.62 7.75 -6.27
#